data_AF-A0A3M1QCB3-F1
#
_entry.id   AF-A0A3M1QCB3-F1
#
_cell.length_a   1.000
_cell.length_b   1.000
_cell.length_c   1.000
_cell.angle_alpha   90.00
_cell.angle_beta   90.00
_cell.angle_gamma   90.00
#
_symmetry.space_group_name_H-M   'P 1'
#
loop_
_entity.id
_entity.type
_entity.pdbx_description
1 polymer ?
#
loop_
_entity_poly.entity_id
_entity_poly.type
_entity_poly.pdbx_seq_one_letter_code
_entity_poly.pdbx_strand_id
1 'polypeptide(L)'
;TPGTLGTRELRGPPTAEAIRSQISLEHLHELRVERSAVAALLAELDAVFARNREREVINEKLGLRFVPYELPYCLFCQCNSVVARWLRRLGCRVAGPALEARFAVVAPPKDEQ
;
A
#
# COMPACT_ATOMS: atom_id res chain seq x y z
N THR A 1 -17.15 -7.95 -9.15
CA THR A 1 -16.29 -6.98 -9.86
C THR A 1 -14.84 -7.43 -9.71
N PRO A 2 -13.96 -7.32 -10.72
CA PRO A 2 -12.53 -7.55 -10.51
C PRO A 2 -11.92 -6.43 -9.65
N GLY A 3 -10.88 -6.72 -8.87
CA GLY A 3 -10.16 -5.69 -8.12
C GLY A 3 -9.24 -4.86 -9.00
N THR A 4 -8.73 -3.76 -8.45
CA THR A 4 -7.78 -2.88 -9.12
C THR A 4 -6.58 -2.58 -8.23
N LEU A 5 -5.39 -2.49 -8.83
CA LEU A 5 -4.18 -2.00 -8.19
C LEU A 5 -3.98 -0.54 -8.59
N GLY A 6 -3.95 0.36 -7.61
CA GLY A 6 -3.73 1.79 -7.81
C GLY A 6 -2.28 2.18 -7.60
N THR A 7 -1.76 3.09 -8.42
CA THR A 7 -0.46 3.73 -8.25
C THR A 7 -0.55 5.25 -8.38
N ARG A 8 0.36 5.95 -7.71
CA ARG A 8 0.58 7.39 -7.80
C ARG A 8 2.04 7.69 -7.53
N GLU A 9 2.59 8.61 -8.30
CA GLU A 9 3.92 9.14 -8.06
C GLU A 9 3.81 10.46 -7.30
N LEU A 10 4.59 10.59 -6.22
CA LEU A 10 4.76 11.83 -5.48
C LEU A 10 6.16 12.37 -5.75
N ARG A 11 6.29 13.68 -5.85
CA ARG A 11 7.56 14.35 -6.15
C ARG A 11 8.32 14.70 -4.87
N GLY A 12 9.64 14.85 -4.99
CA GLY A 12 10.49 15.29 -3.88
C GLY A 12 10.93 14.15 -2.95
N PRO A 13 11.56 14.48 -1.82
CA PRO A 13 12.09 13.48 -0.90
C PRO A 13 10.93 12.71 -0.23
N PRO A 14 11.14 11.43 0.16
CA PRO A 14 10.11 10.62 0.82
C PRO A 14 9.96 11.00 2.31
N THR A 15 9.67 12.28 2.60
CA THR A 15 9.39 12.78 3.95
C THR A 15 7.90 12.99 4.17
N ALA A 16 7.45 12.88 5.42
CA ALA A 16 6.05 13.12 5.78
C ALA A 16 5.54 14.50 5.31
N GLU A 17 6.37 15.53 5.43
CA GLU A 17 6.06 16.89 4.99
C GLU A 17 5.85 16.96 3.47
N ALA A 18 6.77 16.40 2.68
CA ALA A 18 6.67 16.39 1.23
C ALA A 18 5.46 15.59 0.73
N ILE A 19 5.09 14.52 1.45
CA ILE A 19 3.88 13.74 1.14
C ILE A 19 2.63 14.58 1.45
N ARG A 20 2.54 15.18 2.65
CA ARG A 20 1.36 15.95 3.09
C ARG A 20 1.10 17.21 2.27
N SER A 21 2.14 17.80 1.67
CA SER A 21 1.97 18.97 0.79
C SER A 21 1.35 18.63 -0.57
N GLN A 22 1.37 17.36 -0.98
CA GLN A 22 0.87 16.93 -2.29
C GLN A 22 -0.49 16.22 -2.22
N ILE A 23 -0.81 15.59 -1.09
CA ILE A 23 -2.01 14.76 -0.96
C ILE A 23 -2.69 14.97 0.40
N SER A 24 -4.02 14.99 0.39
CA SER A 24 -4.82 14.96 1.61
C SER A 24 -4.89 13.54 2.14
N LEU A 25 -4.53 13.37 3.41
CA LEU A 25 -4.51 12.10 4.13
C LEU A 25 -5.01 12.34 5.56
N GLU A 26 -5.91 11.48 6.03
CA GLU A 26 -6.35 11.50 7.42
C GLU A 26 -5.20 11.05 8.35
N HIS A 27 -4.52 9.97 7.99
CA HIS A 27 -3.41 9.41 8.74
C HIS A 27 -2.22 9.07 7.84
N LEU A 28 -1.01 9.29 8.36
CA LEU A 28 0.25 8.87 7.75
C LEU A 28 1.00 8.04 8.80
N HIS A 29 1.32 6.80 8.43
CA HIS A 29 2.03 5.87 9.29
C HIS A 29 3.41 5.57 8.70
N GLU A 30 4.46 5.82 9.46
CA GLU A 30 5.83 5.48 9.09
C GLU A 30 6.19 4.10 9.64
N LEU A 31 6.77 3.26 8.78
CA LEU A 31 7.20 1.91 9.12
C LEU A 31 8.69 1.77 8.83
N ARG A 32 9.44 1.24 9.80
CA ARG A 32 10.83 0.85 9.61
C ARG A 32 10.87 -0.64 9.34
N VAL A 33 11.25 -1.00 8.12
CA VAL A 33 11.28 -2.36 7.61
C VAL A 33 12.57 -2.57 6.82
N GLU A 34 12.88 -3.82 6.53
CA GLU A 34 14.08 -4.17 5.78
C GLU A 34 13.98 -3.66 4.32
N ARG A 35 15.07 -3.06 3.82
CA ARG A 35 15.11 -2.39 2.50
C ARG A 35 14.87 -3.37 1.35
N SER A 36 15.48 -4.54 1.38
CA SER A 36 15.31 -5.57 0.35
C SER A 36 13.87 -6.10 0.28
N ALA A 37 13.17 -6.22 1.40
CA ALA A 37 11.77 -6.60 1.46
C ALA A 37 10.86 -5.55 0.79
N VAL A 38 11.16 -4.25 1.01
CA VAL A 38 10.48 -3.14 0.31
C VAL A 38 10.76 -3.21 -1.19
N ALA A 39 12.03 -3.36 -1.58
CA ALA A 39 12.41 -3.43 -2.99
C ALA A 39 11.75 -4.62 -3.72
N ALA A 40 11.72 -5.79 -3.09
CA ALA A 40 11.08 -6.99 -3.65
C ALA A 40 9.56 -6.80 -3.79
N LEU A 41 8.90 -6.21 -2.80
CA LEU A 41 7.47 -5.93 -2.89
C LEU A 41 7.16 -4.89 -3.98
N LEU A 42 7.93 -3.80 -4.06
CA LEU A 42 7.76 -2.78 -5.09
C LEU A 42 7.93 -3.38 -6.49
N ALA A 43 8.99 -4.17 -6.71
CA ALA A 43 9.24 -4.82 -8.00
C ALA A 43 8.08 -5.73 -8.44
N GLU A 44 7.45 -6.45 -7.51
CA GLU A 44 6.26 -7.26 -7.82
C GLU A 44 5.05 -6.39 -8.19
N LEU A 45 4.78 -5.33 -7.44
CA LEU A 45 3.65 -4.43 -7.71
C LEU A 45 3.83 -3.70 -9.04
N ASP A 46 5.06 -3.26 -9.34
CA ASP A 46 5.42 -2.66 -10.61
C ASP A 46 5.26 -3.64 -11.77
N ALA A 47 5.67 -4.90 -11.60
CA ALA A 47 5.48 -5.94 -12.60
C ALA A 47 3.99 -6.23 -12.89
N VAL A 48 3.15 -6.24 -11.84
CA VAL A 48 1.69 -6.36 -11.99
C VAL A 48 1.13 -5.17 -12.75
N PHE A 49 1.58 -3.97 -12.43
CA PHE A 49 1.15 -2.75 -13.08
C PHE A 49 1.55 -2.72 -14.56
N ALA A 50 2.82 -3.03 -14.86
CA ALA A 50 3.35 -3.08 -16.21
C ALA A 50 2.64 -4.13 -17.08
N ARG A 51 2.33 -5.31 -16.53
CA ARG A 51 1.62 -6.38 -17.25
C ARG A 51 0.20 -6.01 -17.69
N ASN A 52 -0.44 -5.07 -16.99
CA ASN A 52 -1.82 -4.68 -17.24
C ASN A 52 -1.95 -3.22 -17.71
N ARG A 53 -0.84 -2.62 -18.15
CA ARG A 53 -0.75 -1.19 -18.48
C ARG A 53 -1.68 -0.79 -19.62
N GLU A 54 -1.95 -1.69 -20.56
CA GLU A 54 -2.89 -1.48 -21.66
C GLU A 54 -4.35 -1.34 -21.22
N ARG A 55 -4.66 -1.72 -19.97
CA ARG A 55 -6.00 -1.62 -19.36
C ARG A 55 -6.04 -0.57 -18.25
N GLU A 56 -5.11 0.38 -18.29
CA GLU A 56 -5.02 1.45 -17.31
C GLU A 56 -6.24 2.39 -17.37
N VAL A 57 -6.76 2.75 -16.19
CA VAL A 57 -7.77 3.78 -16.01
C VAL A 57 -7.19 4.89 -15.13
N ILE A 58 -7.26 6.12 -15.60
CA ILE A 58 -6.74 7.29 -14.90
C ILE A 58 -7.88 8.00 -14.17
N ASN A 59 -7.66 8.27 -12.88
CA ASN A 59 -8.49 9.18 -12.10
C ASN A 59 -7.71 10.50 -11.92
N GLU A 60 -7.90 11.43 -12.86
CA GLU A 60 -7.20 12.73 -12.86
C GLU A 60 -7.45 13.54 -11.60
N LYS A 61 -8.67 13.47 -11.03
CA LYS A 61 -9.03 14.19 -9.81
C LYS A 61 -8.19 13.79 -8.60
N LEU A 62 -7.74 12.53 -8.56
CA LEU A 62 -6.96 11.98 -7.45
C LEU A 62 -5.48 11.76 -7.81
N GLY A 63 -5.10 12.01 -9.06
CA GLY A 63 -3.77 11.69 -9.59
C GLY A 63 -3.43 10.20 -9.47
N LEU A 64 -4.45 9.32 -9.54
CA LEU A 64 -4.30 7.88 -9.38
C LEU A 64 -4.45 7.19 -10.74
N ARG A 65 -3.67 6.15 -10.94
CA ARG A 65 -3.80 5.26 -12.10
C ARG A 65 -4.09 3.85 -11.61
N PHE A 66 -5.03 3.18 -12.25
CA PHE A 66 -5.52 1.87 -11.84
C PHE A 66 -5.33 0.86 -12.96
N VAL A 67 -4.88 -0.33 -12.62
CA VAL A 67 -4.93 -1.49 -13.52
C VAL A 67 -5.76 -2.61 -12.91
N PRO A 68 -6.31 -3.54 -13.71
CA PRO A 68 -6.88 -4.78 -13.22
C PRO A 68 -5.92 -5.52 -12.28
N TYR A 69 -6.46 -6.06 -11.18
CA TYR A 69 -5.72 -6.89 -10.24
C TYR A 69 -6.46 -8.21 -10.04
N GLU A 70 -5.76 -9.32 -10.29
CA GLU A 70 -6.33 -10.67 -10.40
C GLU A 70 -6.88 -11.26 -9.09
N LEU A 71 -6.92 -10.50 -7.99
CA LEU A 71 -7.56 -10.95 -6.76
C LEU A 71 -9.09 -10.74 -6.82
N PRO A 72 -9.91 -11.79 -6.65
CA PRO A 72 -11.36 -11.69 -6.71
C PRO A 72 -11.90 -10.71 -5.66
N TYR A 73 -12.81 -9.81 -6.08
CA TYR A 73 -13.32 -8.74 -5.24
C TYR A 73 -14.45 -9.16 -4.31
N CYS A 74 -14.27 -8.97 -3.00
CA CYS A 74 -15.27 -9.23 -1.96
C CYS A 74 -15.38 -8.00 -1.05
N LEU A 75 -16.48 -7.26 -1.21
CA LEU A 75 -16.76 -5.91 -0.71
C LEU A 75 -16.61 -5.69 0.82
N PHE A 76 -16.43 -6.75 1.62
CA PHE A 76 -16.36 -6.65 3.07
C PHE A 76 -14.96 -6.95 3.66
N CYS A 77 -13.94 -7.28 2.84
CA CYS A 77 -12.63 -7.74 3.36
C CYS A 77 -11.36 -7.25 2.63
N GLN A 78 -11.41 -6.35 1.64
CA GLN A 78 -10.49 -6.57 0.52
C GLN A 78 -9.23 -5.71 0.36
N CYS A 79 -9.26 -4.40 0.60
CA CYS A 79 -8.04 -3.60 0.51
C CYS A 79 -7.18 -3.76 1.78
N ASN A 80 -7.82 -3.77 2.94
CA ASN A 80 -7.15 -3.91 4.23
C ASN A 80 -6.47 -5.27 4.39
N SER A 81 -7.06 -6.36 3.89
CA SER A 81 -6.40 -7.68 3.90
C SER A 81 -5.20 -7.76 2.97
N VAL A 82 -5.26 -7.07 1.82
CA VAL A 82 -4.11 -6.97 0.90
C VAL A 82 -2.99 -6.14 1.53
N VAL A 83 -3.32 -5.01 2.16
CA VAL A 83 -2.37 -4.21 2.94
C VAL A 83 -1.77 -5.04 4.07
N ALA A 84 -2.58 -5.77 4.85
CA ALA A 84 -2.09 -6.65 5.91
C ALA A 84 -1.13 -7.73 5.38
N ARG A 85 -1.40 -8.29 4.18
CA ARG A 85 -0.50 -9.25 3.52
C ARG A 85 0.81 -8.58 3.12
N TRP A 86 0.78 -7.36 2.58
CA TRP A 86 1.99 -6.59 2.28
C TRP A 86 2.80 -6.29 3.53
N LEU A 87 2.15 -5.80 4.59
CA LEU A 87 2.79 -5.54 5.88
C LEU A 87 3.48 -6.79 6.45
N ARG A 88 2.83 -7.96 6.40
CA ARG A 88 3.45 -9.23 6.81
C ARG A 88 4.68 -9.58 5.97
N ARG A 89 4.64 -9.36 4.66
CA ARG A 89 5.79 -9.57 3.76
C ARG A 89 6.95 -8.62 4.04
N LEU A 90 6.65 -7.42 4.51
CA LEU A 90 7.67 -6.46 4.97
C LEU A 90 8.24 -6.80 6.35
N GLY A 91 7.82 -7.92 6.96
CA GLY A 91 8.26 -8.37 8.28
C GLY A 91 7.47 -7.80 9.45
N CYS A 92 6.39 -7.05 9.21
CA CYS A 92 5.54 -6.54 10.29
C CYS A 92 4.66 -7.65 10.88
N ARG A 93 4.49 -7.62 12.21
CA ARG A 93 3.43 -8.40 12.88
C ARG A 93 2.11 -7.64 12.72
N VAL A 94 1.09 -8.29 12.16
CA VAL A 94 -0.26 -7.71 11.96
C VAL A 94 -1.28 -8.52 12.76
N ALA A 95 -1.93 -7.86 13.72
CA ALA A 95 -2.93 -8.45 14.61
C ALA A 95 -4.30 -7.77 14.45
N GLY A 96 -5.37 -8.50 14.76
CA GLY A 96 -6.76 -8.03 14.71
C GLY A 96 -7.48 -8.29 13.38
N PRO A 97 -8.81 -8.13 13.35
CA PRO A 97 -9.61 -8.30 12.14
C PRO A 97 -9.41 -7.11 11.19
N ALA A 98 -8.94 -7.35 9.97
CA ALA A 98 -8.73 -6.34 8.91
C ALA A 98 -10.05 -5.88 8.24
N LEU A 99 -11.13 -5.76 9.03
CA LEU A 99 -12.47 -5.42 8.55
C LEU A 99 -12.65 -3.90 8.39
N GLU A 100 -11.99 -3.11 9.24
CA GLU A 100 -12.03 -1.64 9.19
C GLU A 100 -10.63 -1.08 8.85
N ALA A 101 -10.58 0.13 8.28
CA ALA A 101 -9.32 0.83 7.98
C ALA A 101 -8.68 1.49 9.23
N ARG A 102 -8.91 0.91 10.42
CA ARG A 102 -8.39 1.41 11.70
C ARG A 102 -7.03 0.78 12.00
N PHE A 103 -6.01 1.26 11.32
CA PHE A 103 -4.64 0.82 11.56
C PHE A 103 -4.01 1.58 12.74
N ALA A 104 -3.31 0.85 13.60
CA ALA A 104 -2.42 1.42 14.60
C ALA A 104 -1.02 0.84 14.39
N VAL A 105 -0.01 1.69 14.40
CA VAL A 105 1.40 1.27 14.33
C VAL A 105 1.98 1.35 15.73
N VAL A 106 2.48 0.22 16.21
CA VAL A 106 3.11 0.08 17.52
C VAL A 106 4.58 -0.22 17.29
N ALA A 107 5.47 0.48 17.98
CA ALA A 107 6.90 0.18 17.94
C ALA A 107 7.16 -1.24 18.50
N PRO A 108 8.15 -1.97 17.99
CA PRO A 108 8.50 -3.27 18.57
C PRO A 108 8.87 -3.10 20.05
N PRO A 109 8.51 -4.07 20.92
CA PRO A 109 8.93 -4.04 22.32
C PRO A 109 10.45 -3.95 22.42
N LYS A 110 10.94 -3.23 23.43
CA LYS A 110 12.35 -2.85 23.60
C LYS A 110 13.32 -4.03 23.84
N ASP A 111 12.81 -5.25 23.99
CA ASP A 111 13.57 -6.41 24.49
C ASP A 111 14.02 -7.41 23.40
N GLU A 112 13.88 -7.08 22.10
CA GLU A 112 14.44 -7.87 20.98
C GLU A 112 15.34 -6.98 20.07
N GLN A 113 16.38 -6.37 20.64
CA GLN A 113 17.47 -5.69 19.89
C GLN A 113 18.83 -6.26 20.26
#